data_AF-A0A952RHU4-F1
#
_entry.id   AF-A0A952RHU4-F1
#
_cell.length_a   1.000
_cell.length_b   1.000
_cell.length_c   1.000
_cell.angle_alpha   90.00
_cell.angle_beta   90.00
_cell.angle_gamma   90.00
#
_symmetry.space_group_name_H-M   'P 1'
#
loop_
_entity.id
_entity.type
_entity.pdbx_description
1 polymer ?
#
loop_
_entity_poly.entity_id
_entity_poly.type
_entity_poly.pdbx_seq_one_letter_code
_entity_poly.pdbx_strand_id
1 'polypeptide(L)'
;MACALVAPRCSCEAENACREVAKRRLEADCERRPSITVLARRIAEEVEHCRHVCKGDAPSDLEACASKVPIRTELPAGKEREIAYQVDIGNYCGAPGVSSCSNRLIARANVDYTAAASQVVAQHMSPAQYLALARDRTRKLRRAEDDARTAIALCNSPDSDGDWVVDANDRCPNTPDLTATDDRGCPLTTLPQAPPAADVAKLLDGMNLAVSPHCKGATVPQRIPAGAFYYPSALERGTYILAGAVENQPPGCPIWYEFDLEESNGFHYGVIFLDRESKADLVDLGRPVPSGFIQFNPRPTDTRPGQQRLATTAGKVGLRYRVRAMNGNGLRGPWSDWKISDRSSCTALGFTCGDR
;
A
#
# COMPACT_ATOMS: atom_id res chain seq x y z
N MET A 1 1.95 7.91 -38.89
CA MET A 1 1.68 6.46 -39.05
C MET A 1 1.33 5.90 -37.69
N ALA A 2 0.03 5.93 -37.40
CA ALA A 2 -0.60 5.43 -36.18
C ALA A 2 -1.10 3.99 -36.42
N CYS A 3 -1.35 3.27 -35.32
CA CYS A 3 -2.11 2.02 -35.23
C CYS A 3 -1.59 0.82 -36.04
N ALA A 4 -0.84 -0.09 -35.39
CA ALA A 4 -0.97 -1.55 -35.53
C ALA A 4 0.15 -2.25 -34.75
N LEU A 5 -0.05 -2.51 -33.46
CA LEU A 5 0.60 -3.64 -32.79
C LEU A 5 -0.51 -4.61 -32.38
N VAL A 6 -0.46 -5.75 -33.06
CA VAL A 6 -1.45 -6.81 -33.16
C VAL A 6 -1.73 -7.38 -31.76
N ALA A 7 -2.97 -7.22 -31.29
CA ALA A 7 -3.54 -8.14 -30.32
C ALA A 7 -3.58 -9.53 -30.98
N PRO A 8 -2.96 -10.58 -30.40
CA PRO A 8 -3.04 -11.90 -30.98
C PRO A 8 -4.51 -12.34 -30.88
N ARG A 9 -5.16 -12.51 -32.03
CA ARG A 9 -6.43 -13.25 -32.11
C ARG A 9 -6.15 -14.63 -31.54
N CYS A 10 -6.76 -14.96 -30.39
CA CYS A 10 -6.72 -16.30 -29.83
C CYS A 10 -7.29 -17.30 -30.85
N SER A 11 -6.42 -18.03 -31.54
CA SER A 11 -6.79 -19.24 -32.28
C SER A 11 -6.72 -20.43 -31.32
N CYS A 12 -7.47 -21.49 -31.61
CA CYS A 12 -7.52 -22.74 -30.82
C CYS A 12 -6.15 -23.48 -30.68
N GLU A 13 -5.08 -22.99 -31.32
CA GLU A 13 -3.71 -23.49 -31.10
C GLU A 13 -3.18 -23.17 -29.69
N ALA A 14 -3.70 -22.11 -29.04
CA ALA A 14 -3.33 -21.72 -27.67
C ALA A 14 -3.80 -22.72 -26.59
N GLU A 15 -4.86 -23.50 -26.86
CA GLU A 15 -5.37 -24.50 -25.93
C GLU A 15 -4.41 -25.70 -25.80
N ASN A 16 -3.84 -26.15 -26.92
CA ASN A 16 -2.81 -27.20 -26.92
C ASN A 16 -1.49 -26.70 -26.31
N ALA A 17 -1.13 -25.43 -26.53
CA ALA A 17 0.05 -24.82 -25.91
C ALA A 17 -0.10 -24.69 -24.38
N CYS A 18 -1.26 -24.26 -23.88
CA CYS A 18 -1.55 -24.21 -22.44
C CYS A 18 -1.56 -25.61 -21.80
N ARG A 19 -2.16 -26.61 -22.46
CA ARG A 19 -2.15 -28.00 -22.00
C ARG A 19 -0.71 -28.54 -21.91
N GLU A 20 0.15 -28.21 -22.86
CA GLU A 20 1.54 -28.69 -22.85
C GLU A 20 2.41 -27.96 -21.80
N VAL A 21 2.13 -26.69 -21.50
CA VAL A 21 2.80 -25.95 -20.40
C VAL A 21 2.35 -26.49 -19.03
N ALA A 22 1.04 -26.74 -18.84
CA ALA A 22 0.51 -27.35 -17.64
C ALA A 22 1.06 -28.78 -17.44
N LYS A 23 1.15 -29.55 -18.52
CA LYS A 23 1.74 -30.90 -18.52
C LYS A 23 3.23 -30.89 -18.16
N ARG A 24 4.02 -29.97 -18.73
CA ARG A 24 5.46 -29.83 -18.39
C ARG A 24 5.69 -29.39 -16.94
N ARG A 25 4.80 -28.57 -16.37
CA ARG A 25 4.85 -28.21 -14.94
C ARG A 25 4.43 -29.35 -14.02
N LEU A 26 3.45 -30.15 -14.44
CA LEU A 26 3.05 -31.40 -13.77
C LEU A 26 4.18 -32.45 -13.76
N GLU A 27 4.90 -32.58 -14.88
CA GLU A 27 6.08 -33.45 -14.98
C GLU A 27 7.22 -32.97 -14.07
N ALA A 28 7.40 -31.65 -13.91
CA ALA A 28 8.40 -31.06 -13.01
C ALA A 28 8.03 -31.14 -11.52
N ASP A 29 6.73 -31.09 -11.15
CA ASP A 29 6.28 -31.18 -9.75
C ASP A 29 6.17 -32.63 -9.23
N CYS A 30 6.21 -33.64 -10.11
CA CYS A 30 6.22 -35.06 -9.75
C CYS A 30 7.47 -35.47 -8.94
N GLU A 31 8.57 -34.72 -9.01
CA GLU A 31 9.78 -34.98 -8.23
C GLU A 31 9.69 -34.51 -6.77
N ARG A 32 8.69 -33.69 -6.40
CA ARG A 32 8.56 -33.07 -5.05
C ARG A 32 7.46 -33.68 -4.16
N ARG A 33 6.74 -34.71 -4.63
CA ARG A 33 5.71 -35.47 -3.89
C ARG A 33 4.72 -34.66 -3.01
N PRO A 34 4.02 -33.63 -3.51
CA PRO A 34 2.87 -33.05 -2.79
C PRO A 34 1.68 -34.04 -2.74
N SER A 35 0.75 -33.84 -1.81
CA SER A 35 -0.46 -34.68 -1.74
C SER A 35 -1.35 -34.48 -2.97
N ILE A 36 -2.00 -35.56 -3.44
CA ILE A 36 -2.91 -35.56 -4.60
C ILE A 36 -3.97 -34.46 -4.53
N THR A 37 -4.43 -34.10 -3.34
CA THR A 37 -5.46 -33.07 -3.12
C THR A 37 -4.94 -31.66 -3.39
N VAL A 38 -3.67 -31.38 -3.06
CA VAL A 38 -3.02 -30.07 -3.30
C VAL A 38 -2.76 -29.88 -4.79
N LEU A 39 -2.32 -30.95 -5.46
CA LEU A 39 -2.09 -30.95 -6.90
C LEU A 39 -3.42 -30.75 -7.67
N ALA A 40 -4.48 -31.46 -7.28
CA ALA A 40 -5.80 -31.33 -7.89
C ALA A 40 -6.42 -29.93 -7.73
N ARG A 41 -6.22 -29.28 -6.58
CA ARG A 41 -6.71 -27.90 -6.35
C ARG A 41 -5.97 -26.88 -7.22
N ARG A 42 -4.63 -26.97 -7.31
CA ARG A 42 -3.82 -26.10 -8.18
C ARG A 42 -4.17 -26.27 -9.65
N ILE A 43 -4.39 -27.50 -10.10
CA ILE A 43 -4.84 -27.78 -11.48
C ILE A 43 -6.22 -27.16 -11.72
N ALA A 44 -7.15 -27.28 -10.78
CA ALA A 44 -8.48 -26.67 -10.92
C ALA A 44 -8.41 -25.12 -10.95
N GLU A 45 -7.55 -24.51 -10.14
CA GLU A 45 -7.30 -23.06 -10.11
C GLU A 45 -6.66 -22.57 -11.43
N GLU A 46 -5.66 -23.28 -11.96
CA GLU A 46 -5.01 -22.93 -13.24
C GLU A 46 -5.92 -23.16 -14.46
N VAL A 47 -6.77 -24.20 -14.44
CA VAL A 47 -7.73 -24.50 -15.51
C VAL A 47 -8.83 -23.44 -15.56
N GLU A 48 -9.34 -22.98 -14.39
CA GLU A 48 -10.35 -21.92 -14.36
C GLU A 48 -9.74 -20.55 -14.72
N HIS A 49 -8.47 -20.31 -14.37
CA HIS A 49 -7.70 -19.14 -14.82
C HIS A 49 -7.54 -19.12 -16.36
N CYS A 50 -7.20 -20.24 -16.99
CA CYS A 50 -7.15 -20.36 -18.46
C CYS A 50 -8.53 -20.17 -19.11
N ARG A 51 -9.61 -20.58 -18.44
CA ARG A 51 -10.98 -20.47 -18.94
C ARG A 51 -11.45 -19.02 -19.05
N HIS A 52 -11.02 -18.14 -18.15
CA HIS A 52 -11.33 -16.71 -18.20
C HIS A 52 -10.57 -15.98 -19.32
N VAL A 53 -9.31 -16.34 -19.56
CA VAL A 53 -8.49 -15.76 -20.63
C VAL A 53 -9.02 -16.14 -22.02
N CYS A 54 -9.50 -17.39 -22.19
CA CYS A 54 -9.94 -17.90 -23.49
C CYS A 54 -11.39 -17.58 -23.89
N LYS A 55 -12.24 -17.10 -22.98
CA LYS A 55 -13.66 -16.80 -23.27
C LYS A 55 -13.92 -15.41 -23.85
N GLY A 56 -12.90 -14.59 -24.08
CA GLY A 56 -13.09 -13.23 -24.61
C GLY A 56 -13.59 -12.21 -23.59
N ASP A 57 -13.58 -12.56 -22.30
CA ASP A 57 -13.90 -11.65 -21.18
C ASP A 57 -12.65 -10.98 -20.58
N ALA A 58 -11.50 -11.08 -21.26
CA ALA A 58 -10.34 -10.27 -20.94
C ALA A 58 -10.77 -8.80 -21.07
N PRO A 59 -10.77 -8.01 -19.98
CA PRO A 59 -11.21 -6.62 -20.06
C PRO A 59 -10.36 -5.93 -21.12
N SER A 60 -11.01 -5.30 -22.09
CA SER A 60 -10.33 -4.57 -23.18
C SER A 60 -9.52 -3.37 -22.67
N ASP A 61 -9.57 -3.11 -21.37
CA ASP A 61 -8.90 -2.03 -20.66
C ASP A 61 -8.24 -2.57 -19.38
N LEU A 62 -6.99 -2.16 -19.17
CA LEU A 62 -6.17 -2.52 -18.02
C LEU A 62 -6.85 -2.13 -16.70
N GLU A 63 -7.60 -1.02 -16.69
CA GLU A 63 -8.32 -0.54 -15.50
C GLU A 63 -9.38 -1.54 -15.04
N ALA A 64 -10.22 -2.03 -15.97
CA ALA A 64 -11.25 -3.03 -15.68
C ALA A 64 -10.68 -4.42 -15.34
N CYS A 65 -9.42 -4.68 -15.69
CA CYS A 65 -8.70 -5.87 -15.25
C CYS A 65 -8.13 -5.69 -13.84
N ALA A 66 -7.43 -4.59 -13.58
CA ALA A 66 -6.87 -4.27 -12.27
C ALA A 66 -7.94 -4.20 -11.18
N SER A 67 -9.16 -3.76 -11.51
CA SER A 67 -10.29 -3.74 -10.58
C SER A 67 -10.74 -5.13 -10.09
N LYS A 68 -10.34 -6.20 -10.77
CA LYS A 68 -10.61 -7.60 -10.37
C LYS A 68 -9.51 -8.19 -9.50
N VAL A 69 -8.36 -7.51 -9.37
CA VAL A 69 -7.22 -7.98 -8.59
C VAL A 69 -7.43 -7.59 -7.13
N PRO A 70 -7.45 -8.55 -6.19
CA PRO A 70 -7.63 -8.25 -4.78
C PRO A 70 -6.40 -7.55 -4.19
N ILE A 71 -6.63 -6.61 -3.29
CA ILE A 71 -5.56 -5.96 -2.52
C ILE A 71 -5.03 -6.97 -1.50
N ARG A 72 -3.69 -7.01 -1.33
CA ARG A 72 -2.97 -7.89 -0.39
C ARG A 72 -3.07 -7.44 1.06
N THR A 73 -4.27 -7.57 1.62
CA THR A 73 -4.58 -7.11 2.99
C THR A 73 -3.79 -7.83 4.08
N GLU A 74 -3.26 -9.02 3.80
CA GLU A 74 -2.43 -9.80 4.70
C GLU A 74 -0.98 -9.27 4.83
N LEU A 75 -0.49 -8.49 3.87
CA LEU A 75 0.80 -7.80 3.99
C LEU A 75 0.62 -6.50 4.76
N PRO A 76 1.59 -5.99 5.54
CA PRO A 76 1.49 -4.68 6.18
C PRO A 76 1.31 -3.53 5.17
N ALA A 77 0.57 -2.48 5.54
CA ALA A 77 0.41 -1.32 4.65
C ALA A 77 1.75 -0.61 4.43
N GLY A 78 2.12 -0.40 3.16
CA GLY A 78 3.38 0.25 2.80
C GLY A 78 3.90 -0.22 1.44
N LYS A 79 5.19 0.08 1.20
CA LYS A 79 5.89 -0.17 -0.07
C LYS A 79 5.76 -1.62 -0.54
N GLU A 80 5.93 -2.59 0.35
CA GLU A 80 5.90 -4.01 0.02
C GLU A 80 4.50 -4.50 -0.42
N ARG A 81 3.43 -4.06 0.26
CA ARG A 81 2.06 -4.35 -0.15
C ARG A 81 1.74 -3.78 -1.53
N GLU A 82 2.20 -2.56 -1.79
CA GLU A 82 1.99 -1.91 -3.09
C GLU A 82 2.74 -2.64 -4.22
N ILE A 83 4.00 -3.05 -3.97
CA ILE A 83 4.77 -3.87 -4.92
C ILE A 83 4.04 -5.18 -5.18
N ALA A 84 3.58 -5.88 -4.13
CA ALA A 84 2.86 -7.14 -4.29
C ALA A 84 1.56 -6.96 -5.08
N TYR A 85 0.81 -5.90 -4.81
CA TYR A 85 -0.42 -5.58 -5.54
C TYR A 85 -0.15 -5.32 -7.03
N GLN A 86 0.90 -4.55 -7.36
CA GLN A 86 1.28 -4.33 -8.75
C GLN A 86 1.83 -5.57 -9.45
N VAL A 87 2.51 -6.46 -8.72
CA VAL A 87 2.91 -7.78 -9.24
C VAL A 87 1.68 -8.62 -9.58
N ASP A 88 0.65 -8.63 -8.72
CA ASP A 88 -0.58 -9.35 -8.98
C ASP A 88 -1.35 -8.78 -10.18
N ILE A 89 -1.37 -7.45 -10.35
CA ILE A 89 -1.88 -6.81 -11.57
C ILE A 89 -1.06 -7.25 -12.79
N GLY A 90 0.27 -7.22 -12.73
CA GLY A 90 1.13 -7.64 -13.84
C GLY A 90 0.96 -9.12 -14.21
N ASN A 91 0.75 -9.99 -13.22
CA ASN A 91 0.53 -11.42 -13.44
C ASN A 91 -0.88 -11.70 -13.98
N TYR A 92 -1.88 -10.96 -13.52
CA TYR A 92 -3.29 -11.19 -13.88
C TYR A 92 -3.69 -10.49 -15.19
N CYS A 93 -3.16 -9.28 -15.43
CA CYS A 93 -3.52 -8.43 -16.56
C CYS A 93 -2.42 -8.31 -17.63
N GLY A 94 -1.21 -8.80 -17.36
CA GLY A 94 -0.09 -8.71 -18.28
C GLY A 94 -0.17 -9.68 -19.46
N ALA A 95 0.67 -9.45 -20.46
CA ALA A 95 0.80 -10.33 -21.61
C ALA A 95 1.40 -11.70 -21.20
N PRO A 96 0.98 -12.81 -21.84
CA PRO A 96 1.58 -14.13 -21.61
C PRO A 96 3.11 -14.09 -21.84
N GLY A 97 3.87 -14.72 -20.93
CA GLY A 97 5.32 -14.88 -21.08
C GLY A 97 6.18 -13.87 -20.31
N VAL A 98 5.60 -12.87 -19.63
CA VAL A 98 6.34 -12.02 -18.70
C VAL A 98 6.68 -12.82 -17.44
N SER A 99 7.95 -12.83 -17.04
CA SER A 99 8.38 -13.56 -15.84
C SER A 99 7.90 -12.86 -14.57
N SER A 100 7.64 -13.63 -13.51
CA SER A 100 7.30 -13.08 -12.18
C SER A 100 8.39 -12.11 -11.67
N CYS A 101 9.66 -12.38 -12.00
CA CYS A 101 10.79 -11.50 -11.72
C CYS A 101 10.65 -10.15 -12.45
N SER A 102 10.37 -10.16 -13.76
CA SER A 102 10.18 -8.94 -14.55
C SER A 102 9.02 -8.10 -14.01
N ASN A 103 7.88 -8.72 -13.69
CA ASN A 103 6.74 -8.05 -13.06
C ASN A 103 7.11 -7.43 -11.72
N ARG A 104 7.92 -8.12 -10.90
CA ARG A 104 8.40 -7.58 -9.62
C ARG A 104 9.30 -6.38 -9.78
N LEU A 105 10.22 -6.38 -10.76
CA LEU A 105 11.09 -5.23 -11.01
C LEU A 105 10.28 -4.03 -11.51
N ILE A 106 9.36 -4.24 -12.46
CA ILE A 106 8.46 -3.18 -12.95
C ILE A 106 7.63 -2.60 -11.79
N ALA A 107 7.03 -3.46 -10.96
CA ALA A 107 6.28 -3.05 -9.78
C ALA A 107 7.14 -2.21 -8.81
N ARG A 108 8.36 -2.64 -8.49
CA ARG A 108 9.29 -1.86 -7.67
C ARG A 108 9.53 -0.47 -8.25
N ALA A 109 9.72 -0.37 -9.57
CA ALA A 109 10.04 0.90 -10.22
C ALA A 109 8.85 1.86 -10.17
N ASN A 110 7.65 1.37 -10.49
CA ASN A 110 6.42 2.14 -10.43
C ASN A 110 6.10 2.64 -9.02
N VAL A 111 6.36 1.82 -7.99
CA VAL A 111 6.19 2.23 -6.60
C VAL A 111 7.18 3.32 -6.22
N ASP A 112 8.45 3.19 -6.60
CA ASP A 112 9.45 4.25 -6.39
C ASP A 112 9.06 5.55 -7.11
N TYR A 113 8.60 5.48 -8.37
CA TYR A 113 8.14 6.65 -9.12
C TYR A 113 6.96 7.34 -8.45
N THR A 114 5.97 6.58 -8.00
CA THR A 114 4.76 7.13 -7.40
C THR A 114 5.07 7.73 -6.03
N ALA A 115 5.90 7.06 -5.23
CA ALA A 115 6.35 7.57 -3.94
C ALA A 115 7.16 8.87 -4.10
N ALA A 116 8.09 8.92 -5.05
CA ALA A 116 8.88 10.11 -5.32
C ALA A 116 8.05 11.27 -5.91
N ALA A 117 7.10 10.98 -6.80
CA ALA A 117 6.18 12.00 -7.32
C ALA A 117 5.35 12.62 -6.20
N SER A 118 4.91 11.81 -5.23
CA SER A 118 4.20 12.30 -4.04
C SER A 118 5.09 13.24 -3.20
N GLN A 119 6.40 12.98 -3.10
CA GLN A 119 7.34 13.88 -2.42
C GLN A 119 7.55 15.19 -3.20
N VAL A 120 7.49 15.18 -4.54
CA VAL A 120 7.54 16.40 -5.35
C VAL A 120 6.30 17.26 -5.13
N VAL A 121 5.12 16.63 -5.18
CA VAL A 121 3.84 17.28 -4.90
C VAL A 121 3.84 17.92 -3.50
N ALA A 122 4.38 17.20 -2.52
CA ALA A 122 4.52 17.66 -1.15
C ALA A 122 5.70 18.63 -0.91
N GLN A 123 6.46 19.00 -1.95
CA GLN A 123 7.63 19.89 -1.87
C GLN A 123 8.78 19.39 -0.96
N HIS A 124 8.83 18.09 -0.67
CA HIS A 124 9.95 17.44 0.03
C HIS A 124 11.03 16.92 -0.91
N MET A 125 10.76 16.88 -2.22
CA MET A 125 11.69 16.48 -3.25
C MET A 125 11.68 17.50 -4.38
N SER A 126 12.87 17.92 -4.83
CA SER A 126 13.00 18.79 -5.98
C SER A 126 12.72 18.04 -7.29
N PRO A 127 12.31 18.73 -8.37
CA PRO A 127 12.18 18.12 -9.70
C PRO A 127 13.47 17.44 -10.18
N ALA A 128 14.63 17.98 -9.81
CA ALA A 128 15.93 17.40 -10.16
C ALA A 128 16.20 16.07 -9.44
N GLN A 129 15.84 15.96 -8.15
CA GLN A 129 15.92 14.70 -7.41
C GLN A 129 14.97 13.64 -7.98
N TYR A 130 13.71 14.01 -8.28
CA TYR A 130 12.76 13.11 -8.92
C TYR A 130 13.26 12.61 -10.27
N LEU A 131 13.76 13.52 -11.11
CA LEU A 131 14.30 13.16 -12.42
C LEU A 131 15.54 12.27 -12.31
N ALA A 132 16.40 12.49 -11.31
CA ALA A 132 17.53 11.62 -11.02
C ALA A 132 17.07 10.20 -10.68
N LEU A 133 16.12 10.07 -9.76
CA LEU A 133 15.57 8.77 -9.34
C LEU A 133 14.89 8.06 -10.50
N ALA A 134 14.04 8.76 -11.25
CA ALA A 134 13.32 8.21 -12.38
C ALA A 134 14.28 7.63 -13.43
N ARG A 135 15.35 8.38 -13.76
CA ARG A 135 16.39 7.94 -14.69
C ARG A 135 17.19 6.75 -14.14
N ASP A 136 17.51 6.76 -12.84
CA ASP A 136 18.24 5.67 -12.21
C ASP A 136 17.45 4.36 -12.26
N ARG A 137 16.21 4.34 -11.74
CA ARG A 137 15.39 3.11 -11.74
C ARG A 137 15.11 2.62 -13.15
N THR A 138 14.85 3.53 -14.10
CA THR A 138 14.67 3.15 -15.52
C THR A 138 15.93 2.52 -16.10
N ARG A 139 17.11 3.07 -15.82
CA ARG A 139 18.39 2.52 -16.29
C ARG A 139 18.64 1.14 -15.71
N LYS A 140 18.45 0.95 -14.40
CA LYS A 140 18.68 -0.33 -13.72
C LYS A 140 17.66 -1.39 -14.15
N LEU A 141 16.40 -1.00 -14.35
CA LEU A 141 15.36 -1.86 -14.93
C LEU A 141 15.73 -2.31 -16.34
N ARG A 142 16.12 -1.39 -17.24
CA ARG A 142 16.57 -1.74 -18.60
C ARG A 142 17.78 -2.66 -18.60
N ARG A 143 18.76 -2.41 -17.72
CA ARG A 143 19.90 -3.31 -17.55
C ARG A 143 19.45 -4.72 -17.15
N ALA A 144 18.44 -4.85 -16.30
CA ALA A 144 17.88 -6.16 -15.94
C ALA A 144 17.11 -6.80 -17.10
N GLU A 145 16.43 -6.03 -17.94
CA GLU A 145 15.79 -6.53 -19.17
C GLU A 145 16.82 -7.06 -20.18
N ASP A 146 17.96 -6.38 -20.32
CA ASP A 146 19.02 -6.72 -21.27
C ASP A 146 19.99 -7.82 -20.76
N ASP A 147 20.17 -7.95 -19.44
CA ASP A 147 21.09 -8.91 -18.82
C ASP A 147 20.40 -9.81 -17.78
N ALA A 148 20.26 -11.09 -18.15
CA ALA A 148 19.68 -12.13 -17.31
C ALA A 148 20.40 -12.29 -15.96
N ARG A 149 21.71 -12.05 -15.88
CA ARG A 149 22.44 -12.14 -14.60
C ARG A 149 22.03 -11.02 -13.66
N THR A 150 21.93 -9.79 -14.18
CA THR A 150 21.42 -8.64 -13.42
C THR A 150 19.98 -8.89 -12.95
N ALA A 151 19.09 -9.39 -13.82
CA ALA A 151 17.71 -9.74 -13.43
C ALA A 151 17.67 -10.79 -12.31
N ILE A 152 18.43 -11.89 -12.46
CA ILE A 152 18.49 -12.95 -11.45
C ILE A 152 19.00 -12.40 -10.12
N ALA A 153 20.02 -11.55 -10.13
CA ALA A 153 20.56 -10.92 -8.93
C ALA A 153 19.48 -10.06 -8.23
N LEU A 154 18.85 -9.12 -8.95
CA LEU A 154 17.85 -8.22 -8.36
C LEU A 154 16.58 -8.93 -7.87
N CYS A 155 16.26 -10.10 -8.41
CA CYS A 155 15.08 -10.87 -8.01
C CYS A 155 15.35 -11.87 -6.89
N ASN A 156 16.56 -12.45 -6.82
CA ASN A 156 16.85 -13.58 -5.94
C ASN A 156 17.88 -13.27 -4.86
N SER A 157 18.51 -12.10 -4.88
CA SER A 157 19.45 -11.66 -3.84
C SER A 157 18.87 -10.52 -3.00
N PRO A 158 19.25 -10.42 -1.71
CA PRO A 158 18.87 -9.30 -0.86
C PRO A 158 19.37 -7.95 -1.39
N ASP A 159 18.54 -6.94 -1.16
CA ASP A 159 18.78 -5.51 -1.40
C ASP A 159 18.10 -4.82 -0.21
N SER A 160 18.89 -4.56 0.83
CA SER A 160 18.43 -4.24 2.18
C SER A 160 17.94 -2.79 2.32
N ASP A 161 18.48 -1.86 1.54
CA ASP A 161 18.07 -0.45 1.54
C ASP A 161 17.16 -0.08 0.35
N GLY A 162 17.00 -0.99 -0.61
CA GLY A 162 16.04 -0.87 -1.70
C GLY A 162 16.50 0.06 -2.81
N ASP A 163 17.81 0.25 -2.96
CA ASP A 163 18.40 1.19 -3.92
C ASP A 163 18.64 0.58 -5.32
N TRP A 164 18.24 -0.69 -5.51
CA TRP A 164 18.43 -1.49 -6.73
C TRP A 164 19.86 -1.95 -6.98
N VAL A 165 20.66 -2.07 -5.92
CA VAL A 165 21.93 -2.79 -5.92
C VAL A 165 21.87 -3.85 -4.83
N VAL A 166 22.20 -5.09 -5.20
CA VAL A 166 22.18 -6.20 -4.23
C VAL A 166 23.28 -5.99 -3.18
N ASP A 167 23.01 -6.38 -1.93
CA ASP A 167 23.90 -6.13 -0.78
C ASP A 167 25.35 -6.56 -1.02
N ALA A 168 25.54 -7.67 -1.76
CA ALA A 168 26.87 -8.20 -2.08
C ALA A 168 27.69 -7.31 -3.03
N ASN A 169 27.04 -6.45 -3.81
CA ASN A 169 27.65 -5.55 -4.78
C ASN A 169 27.57 -4.08 -4.37
N ASP A 170 26.83 -3.77 -3.30
CA ASP A 170 26.61 -2.43 -2.81
C ASP A 170 27.83 -1.91 -2.04
N ARG A 171 28.33 -0.75 -2.44
CA ARG A 171 29.46 -0.05 -1.81
C ARG A 171 29.02 1.01 -0.81
N CYS A 172 27.74 1.36 -0.78
CA CYS A 172 27.18 2.42 0.01
C CYS A 172 25.88 1.94 0.71
N PRO A 173 25.99 0.98 1.65
CA PRO A 173 24.83 0.43 2.33
C PRO A 173 24.12 1.48 3.19
N ASN A 174 22.81 1.30 3.33
CA ASN A 174 21.91 2.23 4.02
C ASN A 174 21.73 3.55 3.26
N THR A 175 21.73 3.48 1.93
CA THR A 175 21.30 4.60 1.10
C THR A 175 19.86 5.00 1.49
N PRO A 176 19.58 6.29 1.74
CA PRO A 176 18.23 6.71 2.09
C PRO A 176 17.22 6.36 0.99
N ASP A 177 16.01 5.96 1.38
CA ASP A 177 14.95 5.59 0.44
C ASP A 177 14.69 6.71 -0.59
N LEU A 178 14.34 6.32 -1.81
CA LEU A 178 14.11 7.21 -2.95
C LEU A 178 15.34 8.07 -3.35
N THR A 179 16.55 7.67 -2.97
CA THR A 179 17.80 8.28 -3.44
C THR A 179 18.24 7.65 -4.76
N ALA A 180 18.60 8.50 -5.73
CA ALA A 180 19.21 8.05 -6.97
C ALA A 180 20.67 7.65 -6.74
N THR A 181 21.07 6.47 -7.19
CA THR A 181 22.44 5.96 -6.99
C THR A 181 23.13 5.61 -8.31
N ASP A 182 24.45 5.41 -8.25
CA ASP A 182 25.20 4.80 -9.34
C ASP A 182 24.99 3.27 -9.39
N ASP A 183 25.66 2.57 -10.31
CA ASP A 183 25.54 1.11 -10.45
C ASP A 183 26.21 0.33 -9.28
N ARG A 184 26.82 1.04 -8.31
CA ARG A 184 27.48 0.47 -7.13
C ARG A 184 26.76 0.82 -5.83
N GLY A 185 25.59 1.43 -5.93
CA GLY A 185 24.72 1.77 -4.81
C GLY A 185 25.02 3.10 -4.14
N CYS A 186 25.93 3.91 -4.70
CA CYS A 186 26.34 5.16 -4.08
C CYS A 186 25.51 6.37 -4.57
N PRO A 187 25.04 7.26 -3.67
CA PRO A 187 24.28 8.45 -4.03
C PRO A 187 24.96 9.31 -5.10
N LEU A 188 24.18 9.75 -6.09
CA LEU A 188 24.67 10.67 -7.11
C LEU A 188 25.05 12.02 -6.49
N THR A 189 26.25 12.50 -6.78
CA THR A 189 26.75 13.80 -6.29
C THR A 189 26.26 14.98 -7.14
N THR A 190 25.78 14.70 -8.36
CA THR A 190 25.29 15.70 -9.31
C THR A 190 23.91 15.30 -9.79
N LEU A 191 22.95 16.22 -9.66
CA LEU A 191 21.59 16.03 -10.13
C LEU A 191 21.43 16.52 -11.58
N PRO A 192 20.54 15.90 -12.39
CA PRO A 192 20.27 16.37 -13.74
C PRO A 192 19.59 17.74 -13.72
N GLN A 193 19.80 18.50 -14.80
CA GLN A 193 19.01 19.71 -15.03
C GLN A 193 17.53 19.34 -15.15
N ALA A 194 16.69 20.00 -14.37
CA ALA A 194 15.24 19.85 -14.37
C ALA A 194 14.58 21.24 -14.43
N PRO A 195 13.30 21.32 -14.81
CA PRO A 195 12.55 22.56 -14.73
C PRO A 195 12.57 23.15 -13.31
N PRO A 196 12.49 24.49 -13.16
CA PRO A 196 12.38 25.13 -11.87
C PRO A 196 11.19 24.59 -11.06
N ALA A 197 11.37 24.44 -9.75
CA ALA A 197 10.32 23.92 -8.86
C ALA A 197 9.04 24.76 -8.92
N ALA A 198 9.15 26.08 -9.11
CA ALA A 198 8.00 26.97 -9.26
C ALA A 198 7.16 26.67 -10.51
N ASP A 199 7.80 26.33 -11.63
CA ASP A 199 7.11 26.00 -12.88
C ASP A 199 6.40 24.65 -12.76
N VAL A 200 7.05 23.67 -12.15
CA VAL A 200 6.46 22.36 -11.86
C VAL A 200 5.27 22.50 -10.91
N ALA A 201 5.40 23.29 -9.85
CA ALA A 201 4.29 23.56 -8.92
C ALA A 201 3.09 24.20 -9.63
N LYS A 202 3.32 25.19 -10.50
CA LYS A 202 2.26 25.84 -11.29
C LYS A 202 1.54 24.84 -12.21
N LEU A 203 2.26 23.89 -12.79
CA LEU A 203 1.67 22.84 -13.61
C LEU A 203 0.82 21.89 -12.76
N LEU A 204 1.34 21.44 -11.61
CA LEU A 204 0.63 20.53 -10.70
C LEU A 204 -0.66 21.17 -10.12
N ASP A 205 -0.62 22.46 -9.78
CA ASP A 205 -1.80 23.23 -9.35
C ASP A 205 -2.90 23.21 -10.42
N GLY A 206 -2.53 23.18 -11.71
CA GLY A 206 -3.46 23.10 -12.83
C GLY A 206 -4.00 21.69 -13.13
N MET A 207 -3.45 20.64 -12.52
CA MET A 207 -3.79 19.25 -12.84
C MET A 207 -4.98 18.68 -12.03
N ASN A 208 -5.62 19.48 -11.17
CA ASN A 208 -6.69 19.02 -10.27
C ASN A 208 -6.29 17.74 -9.50
N LEU A 209 -5.01 17.60 -9.16
CA LEU A 209 -4.55 16.54 -8.27
C LEU A 209 -5.27 16.71 -6.93
N ALA A 210 -5.66 15.60 -6.29
CA ALA A 210 -6.35 15.59 -5.00
C ALA A 210 -5.39 15.97 -3.86
N VAL A 211 -4.86 17.19 -3.92
CA VAL A 211 -3.91 17.81 -3.01
C VAL A 211 -4.64 19.02 -2.45
N SER A 212 -4.84 19.06 -1.14
CA SER A 212 -5.58 20.16 -0.53
C SER A 212 -4.73 21.44 -0.54
N PRO A 213 -5.21 22.57 -1.12
CA PRO A 213 -4.50 23.85 -1.04
C PRO A 213 -4.23 24.31 0.40
N HIS A 214 -5.08 23.87 1.35
CA HIS A 214 -4.90 24.13 2.78
C HIS A 214 -3.69 23.42 3.38
N CYS A 215 -3.12 22.43 2.70
CA CYS A 215 -1.93 21.69 3.13
C CYS A 215 -0.64 22.23 2.50
N LYS A 216 -0.62 23.44 1.95
CA LYS A 216 0.60 24.05 1.41
C LYS A 216 1.67 24.20 2.49
N GLY A 217 2.86 23.65 2.26
CA GLY A 217 3.96 23.64 3.23
C GLY A 217 3.74 22.70 4.41
N ALA A 218 2.74 21.81 4.35
CA ALA A 218 2.50 20.82 5.38
C ALA A 218 3.67 19.83 5.48
N THR A 219 4.18 19.67 6.70
CA THR A 219 5.21 18.66 6.98
C THR A 219 4.60 17.26 7.08
N VAL A 220 5.42 16.21 7.15
CA VAL A 220 4.94 14.86 7.47
C VAL A 220 4.25 14.88 8.85
N PRO A 221 3.01 14.35 8.99
CA PRO A 221 2.33 14.28 10.28
C PRO A 221 3.20 13.63 11.36
N GLN A 222 3.22 14.22 12.56
CA GLN A 222 4.00 13.69 13.67
C GLN A 222 3.54 12.27 14.07
N ARG A 223 4.41 11.52 14.77
CA ARG A 223 3.95 10.32 15.48
C ARG A 223 2.90 10.72 16.52
N ILE A 224 1.73 10.10 16.46
CA ILE A 224 0.65 10.31 17.43
C ILE A 224 0.51 9.09 18.35
N PRO A 225 0.12 9.28 19.62
CA PRO A 225 -0.22 8.17 20.50
C PRO A 225 -1.46 7.41 19.97
N ALA A 226 -1.44 6.08 20.11
CA ALA A 226 -2.55 5.21 19.72
C ALA A 226 -3.88 5.51 20.44
N GLY A 227 -3.82 6.19 21.59
CA GLY A 227 -4.97 6.51 22.42
C GLY A 227 -5.57 5.28 23.09
N ALA A 228 -6.90 5.16 23.04
CA ALA A 228 -7.68 4.12 23.71
C ALA A 228 -9.06 3.93 23.09
N PHE A 229 -9.71 2.83 23.45
CA PHE A 229 -11.09 2.53 23.06
C PHE A 229 -11.98 2.62 24.30
N TYR A 230 -13.19 3.16 24.12
CA TYR A 230 -14.25 3.11 25.12
C TYR A 230 -15.51 2.48 24.52
N TYR A 231 -16.07 1.55 25.27
CA TYR A 231 -17.16 0.71 24.83
C TYR A 231 -18.38 0.96 25.72
N PRO A 232 -19.43 1.60 25.21
CA PRO A 232 -20.63 1.87 25.98
C PRO A 232 -21.38 0.56 26.25
N SER A 233 -22.12 0.51 27.37
CA SER A 233 -22.96 -0.64 27.73
C SER A 233 -24.11 -0.89 26.74
N ALA A 234 -24.56 0.18 26.08
CA ALA A 234 -25.58 0.16 25.05
C ALA A 234 -24.92 0.14 23.67
N LEU A 235 -24.98 -1.00 22.98
CA LEU A 235 -24.21 -1.26 21.75
C LEU A 235 -24.60 -0.34 20.58
N GLU A 236 -25.84 0.14 20.56
CA GLU A 236 -26.36 1.10 19.60
C GLU A 236 -25.64 2.46 19.64
N ARG A 237 -24.97 2.77 20.77
CA ARG A 237 -24.16 3.99 20.93
C ARG A 237 -22.79 3.90 20.23
N GLY A 238 -22.43 2.74 19.71
CA GLY A 238 -21.23 2.53 18.90
C GLY A 238 -19.98 2.21 19.71
N THR A 239 -18.84 2.64 19.18
CA THR A 239 -17.52 2.48 19.79
C THR A 239 -16.83 3.83 19.82
N TYR A 240 -16.36 4.27 20.98
CA TYR A 240 -15.59 5.50 21.09
C TYR A 240 -14.12 5.19 20.93
N ILE A 241 -13.45 5.91 20.04
CA ILE A 241 -12.03 5.69 19.73
C ILE A 241 -11.31 7.01 19.93
N LEU A 242 -10.31 7.00 20.79
CA LEU A 242 -9.40 8.12 21.02
C LEU A 242 -8.09 7.86 20.30
N ALA A 243 -7.57 8.89 19.65
CA ALA A 243 -6.21 8.93 19.12
C ALA A 243 -5.57 10.28 19.42
N GLY A 244 -4.25 10.35 19.42
CA GLY A 244 -3.57 11.64 19.57
C GLY A 244 -3.92 12.59 18.43
N ALA A 245 -4.14 13.86 18.74
CA ALA A 245 -4.37 14.89 17.74
C ALA A 245 -3.07 15.18 16.95
N VAL A 246 -3.22 15.53 15.68
CA VAL A 246 -2.10 16.02 14.86
C VAL A 246 -2.05 17.54 15.02
N GLU A 247 -0.85 18.06 15.26
CA GLU A 247 -0.63 19.46 15.64
C GLU A 247 0.35 20.17 14.70
N ASN A 248 1.19 19.42 13.97
CA ASN A 248 2.22 19.96 13.08
C ASN A 248 1.72 20.23 11.64
N GLN A 249 0.44 20.57 11.48
CA GLN A 249 -0.20 20.73 10.17
C GLN A 249 -0.80 22.13 10.01
N PRO A 250 -0.76 22.71 8.79
CA PRO A 250 -1.34 24.03 8.56
C PRO A 250 -2.85 24.06 8.88
N PRO A 251 -3.38 25.21 9.35
CA PRO A 251 -4.81 25.34 9.65
C PRO A 251 -5.69 24.99 8.44
N GLY A 252 -6.67 24.10 8.66
CA GLY A 252 -7.59 23.65 7.62
C GLY A 252 -7.05 22.57 6.68
N CYS A 253 -5.80 22.13 6.85
CA CYS A 253 -5.28 20.96 6.15
C CYS A 253 -6.00 19.69 6.67
N PRO A 254 -6.79 18.98 5.83
CA PRO A 254 -7.53 17.81 6.29
C PRO A 254 -6.58 16.68 6.71
N ILE A 255 -6.92 16.02 7.83
CA ILE A 255 -6.15 14.91 8.38
C ILE A 255 -7.00 13.63 8.42
N TRP A 256 -6.49 12.57 7.81
CA TRP A 256 -7.01 11.21 7.91
C TRP A 256 -6.25 10.44 8.97
N TYR A 257 -6.99 9.77 9.85
CA TYR A 257 -6.50 8.87 10.88
C TYR A 257 -6.71 7.44 10.41
N GLU A 258 -5.62 6.73 10.17
CA GLU A 258 -5.63 5.34 9.74
C GLU A 258 -5.36 4.42 10.92
N PHE A 259 -6.31 3.56 11.21
CA PHE A 259 -6.21 2.51 12.22
C PHE A 259 -5.94 1.18 11.53
N ASP A 260 -4.92 0.48 12.03
CA ASP A 260 -4.57 -0.89 11.65
C ASP A 260 -5.00 -1.79 12.80
N LEU A 261 -5.90 -2.74 12.52
CA LEU A 261 -6.62 -3.53 13.52
C LEU A 261 -6.41 -5.02 13.28
N GLU A 262 -6.14 -5.74 14.35
CA GLU A 262 -5.95 -7.20 14.39
C GLU A 262 -6.84 -7.79 15.48
N GLU A 263 -7.84 -8.57 15.07
CA GLU A 263 -8.71 -9.33 15.96
C GLU A 263 -7.99 -10.56 16.53
N SER A 264 -8.45 -11.07 17.67
CA SER A 264 -7.85 -12.24 18.33
C SER A 264 -7.91 -13.53 17.51
N ASN A 265 -8.80 -13.60 16.52
CA ASN A 265 -8.90 -14.69 15.55
C ASN A 265 -7.90 -14.56 14.37
N GLY A 266 -7.02 -13.55 14.38
CA GLY A 266 -6.07 -13.27 13.32
C GLY A 266 -6.70 -12.59 12.10
N PHE A 267 -7.88 -11.96 12.23
CA PHE A 267 -8.46 -11.16 11.17
C PHE A 267 -7.90 -9.72 11.21
N HIS A 268 -7.32 -9.27 10.09
CA HIS A 268 -6.67 -7.96 9.98
C HIS A 268 -7.47 -7.04 9.05
N TYR A 269 -7.70 -5.81 9.47
CA TYR A 269 -8.38 -4.81 8.64
C TYR A 269 -8.01 -3.38 9.03
N GLY A 270 -8.18 -2.47 8.06
CA GLY A 270 -7.94 -1.05 8.25
C GLY A 270 -9.24 -0.26 8.37
N VAL A 271 -9.23 0.79 9.19
CA VAL A 271 -10.33 1.76 9.27
C VAL A 271 -9.75 3.16 9.20
N ILE A 272 -10.40 4.03 8.44
CA ILE A 272 -9.95 5.41 8.26
C ILE A 272 -11.06 6.35 8.72
N PHE A 273 -10.66 7.40 9.44
CA PHE A 273 -11.51 8.52 9.82
C PHE A 273 -10.88 9.82 9.37
N LEU A 274 -11.69 10.78 8.94
CA LEU A 274 -11.26 12.14 8.68
C LEU A 274 -11.49 12.98 9.93
N ASP A 275 -10.57 13.89 10.24
CA ASP A 275 -10.63 14.81 11.40
C ASP A 275 -11.99 15.49 11.60
N ARG A 276 -12.67 15.92 10.53
CA ARG A 276 -14.02 16.53 10.57
C ARG A 276 -15.12 15.57 11.04
N GLU A 277 -14.85 14.27 11.05
CA GLU A 277 -15.75 13.25 11.60
C GLU A 277 -15.64 13.11 13.11
N SER A 278 -14.65 13.79 13.70
CA SER A 278 -14.44 13.76 15.13
C SER A 278 -15.61 14.33 15.92
N LYS A 279 -15.70 13.91 17.17
CA LYS A 279 -16.70 14.38 18.12
C LYS A 279 -16.00 15.22 19.18
N ALA A 280 -16.56 16.40 19.46
CA ALA A 280 -16.06 17.30 20.49
C ALA A 280 -16.19 16.72 21.90
N ASP A 281 -17.19 15.85 22.10
CA ASP A 281 -17.52 15.27 23.40
C ASP A 281 -17.45 13.74 23.34
N LEU A 282 -17.03 13.14 24.47
CA LEU A 282 -17.26 11.73 24.76
C LEU A 282 -18.76 11.56 24.99
N VAL A 283 -19.48 11.29 23.91
CA VAL A 283 -20.93 11.12 23.92
C VAL A 283 -21.28 10.04 24.97
N ASP A 284 -22.33 10.34 25.75
CA ASP A 284 -22.86 9.57 26.88
C ASP A 284 -22.13 9.65 28.25
N LEU A 285 -20.95 10.26 28.35
CA LEU A 285 -20.22 10.41 29.64
C LEU A 285 -20.19 11.85 30.18
N GLY A 286 -20.55 12.85 29.37
CA GLY A 286 -20.58 14.26 29.79
C GLY A 286 -19.20 14.87 30.05
N ARG A 287 -18.14 14.35 29.43
CA ARG A 287 -16.77 14.84 29.58
C ARG A 287 -16.16 15.26 28.23
N PRO A 288 -15.37 16.34 28.20
CA PRO A 288 -14.66 16.74 26.99
C PRO A 288 -13.56 15.72 26.63
N VAL A 289 -13.21 15.66 25.35
CA VAL A 289 -12.03 14.92 24.90
C VAL A 289 -10.77 15.52 25.56
N PRO A 290 -9.85 14.72 26.11
CA PRO A 290 -8.63 15.23 26.72
C PRO A 290 -7.81 16.08 25.75
N SER A 291 -7.11 17.10 26.28
CA SER A 291 -6.20 17.91 25.49
C SER A 291 -5.18 17.03 24.77
N GLY A 292 -4.92 17.32 23.50
CA GLY A 292 -4.00 16.55 22.65
C GLY A 292 -4.60 15.24 22.10
N PHE A 293 -5.90 14.99 22.29
CA PHE A 293 -6.60 13.84 21.71
C PHE A 293 -7.76 14.29 20.83
N ILE A 294 -8.13 13.39 19.91
CA ILE A 294 -9.32 13.46 19.06
C ILE A 294 -10.14 12.18 19.24
N GLN A 295 -11.45 12.27 19.04
CA GLN A 295 -12.36 11.14 19.20
C GLN A 295 -13.18 10.86 17.94
N PHE A 296 -13.30 9.58 17.59
CA PHE A 296 -14.25 9.06 16.60
C PHE A 296 -15.31 8.17 17.26
N ASN A 297 -16.48 8.06 16.62
CA ASN A 297 -17.56 7.18 17.09
C ASN A 297 -18.20 6.43 15.90
N PRO A 298 -17.58 5.35 15.38
CA PRO A 298 -18.23 4.45 14.45
C PRO A 298 -19.47 3.79 15.09
N ARG A 299 -20.56 3.74 14.32
CA ARG A 299 -21.86 3.19 14.75
C ARG A 299 -22.20 1.89 14.01
N PRO A 300 -23.01 1.01 14.61
CA PRO A 300 -23.50 -0.20 13.94
C PRO A 300 -24.30 0.07 12.66
N THR A 301 -24.85 1.27 12.54
CA THR A 301 -25.61 1.77 11.38
C THR A 301 -24.73 2.41 10.31
N ASP A 302 -23.42 2.49 10.51
CA ASP A 302 -22.52 3.08 9.50
C ASP A 302 -22.51 2.22 8.23
N THR A 303 -22.49 2.88 7.08
CA THR A 303 -22.50 2.22 5.76
C THR A 303 -21.11 1.79 5.30
N ARG A 304 -20.04 2.28 5.95
CA ARG A 304 -18.65 1.92 5.64
C ARG A 304 -18.32 0.57 6.30
N PRO A 305 -18.03 -0.50 5.55
CA PRO A 305 -17.90 -1.86 6.11
C PRO A 305 -16.89 -1.96 7.25
N GLY A 306 -15.73 -1.28 7.14
CA GLY A 306 -14.71 -1.28 8.19
C GLY A 306 -15.18 -0.59 9.48
N GLN A 307 -15.87 0.55 9.38
CA GLN A 307 -16.40 1.27 10.54
C GLN A 307 -17.57 0.52 11.16
N GLN A 308 -18.47 -0.01 10.33
CA GLN A 308 -19.57 -0.85 10.78
C GLN A 308 -19.04 -2.07 11.55
N ARG A 309 -18.04 -2.77 11.01
CA ARG A 309 -17.38 -3.91 11.68
C ARG A 309 -16.79 -3.47 13.02
N LEU A 310 -16.01 -2.39 13.03
CA LEU A 310 -15.43 -1.87 14.27
C LEU A 310 -16.47 -1.49 15.34
N ALA A 311 -17.67 -1.08 14.91
CA ALA A 311 -18.78 -0.79 15.80
C ALA A 311 -19.51 -2.06 16.28
N THR A 312 -19.56 -3.11 15.46
CA THR A 312 -20.40 -4.32 15.65
C THR A 312 -19.66 -5.55 16.16
N THR A 313 -18.35 -5.66 15.95
CA THR A 313 -17.57 -6.82 16.37
C THR A 313 -17.70 -7.00 17.88
N ALA A 314 -18.46 -8.04 18.25
CA ALA A 314 -18.58 -8.53 19.62
C ALA A 314 -17.21 -9.05 20.07
N GLY A 315 -16.71 -8.62 21.22
CA GLY A 315 -15.36 -9.00 21.70
C GLY A 315 -14.33 -7.88 21.58
N LYS A 316 -14.71 -6.68 22.01
CA LYS A 316 -13.94 -5.44 22.13
C LYS A 316 -12.73 -5.49 23.09
N VAL A 317 -12.45 -6.65 23.68
CA VAL A 317 -11.32 -6.90 24.59
C VAL A 317 -10.28 -7.72 23.85
N GLY A 318 -9.05 -7.22 23.77
CA GLY A 318 -7.96 -7.92 23.09
C GLY A 318 -7.76 -7.54 21.62
N LEU A 319 -8.49 -6.56 21.08
CA LEU A 319 -8.23 -6.03 19.73
C LEU A 319 -6.86 -5.36 19.74
N ARG A 320 -5.94 -5.85 18.92
CA ARG A 320 -4.63 -5.24 18.79
C ARG A 320 -4.72 -4.14 17.73
N TYR A 321 -4.22 -2.95 18.03
CA TYR A 321 -4.36 -1.79 17.16
C TYR A 321 -3.15 -0.86 17.21
N ARG A 322 -2.99 -0.10 16.13
CA ARG A 322 -2.10 1.06 16.06
C ARG A 322 -2.72 2.10 15.12
N VAL A 323 -2.25 3.34 15.21
CA VAL A 323 -2.76 4.45 14.41
C VAL A 323 -1.63 5.23 13.77
N ARG A 324 -1.89 5.82 12.60
CA ARG A 324 -1.06 6.90 12.03
C ARG A 324 -1.96 7.95 11.41
N ALA A 325 -1.37 9.11 11.09
CA ALA A 325 -2.06 10.17 10.38
C ALA A 325 -1.54 10.33 8.95
N MET A 326 -2.42 10.76 8.05
CA MET A 326 -2.12 11.18 6.70
C MET A 326 -2.75 12.56 6.47
N ASN A 327 -2.03 13.49 5.86
CA ASN A 327 -2.57 14.81 5.55
C ASN A 327 -3.15 14.89 4.13
N GLY A 328 -3.74 16.03 3.77
CA GLY A 328 -4.36 16.28 2.45
C GLY A 328 -3.41 16.37 1.27
N ASN A 329 -2.11 16.23 1.48
CA ASN A 329 -1.12 16.02 0.41
C ASN A 329 -0.76 14.54 0.25
N GLY A 330 -1.39 13.64 1.01
CA GLY A 330 -1.06 12.21 1.03
C GLY A 330 0.20 11.87 1.82
N LEU A 331 0.81 12.81 2.56
CA LEU A 331 1.96 12.54 3.41
C LEU A 331 1.52 11.74 4.64
N ARG A 332 2.19 10.60 4.88
CA ARG A 332 1.86 9.66 5.96
C ARG A 332 2.89 9.76 7.08
N GLY A 333 2.42 10.02 8.29
CA GLY A 333 3.22 9.94 9.50
C GLY A 333 3.60 8.50 9.86
N PRO A 334 4.57 8.32 10.77
CA PRO A 334 4.93 6.99 11.27
C PRO A 334 3.77 6.37 12.06
N TRP A 335 3.73 5.04 12.08
CA TRP A 335 2.83 4.29 12.95
C TRP A 335 3.14 4.55 14.43
N SER A 336 2.09 4.64 15.24
CA SER A 336 2.19 4.47 16.69
C SER A 336 2.69 3.06 17.04
N ASP A 337 3.09 2.88 18.28
CA ASP A 337 3.31 1.54 18.81
C ASP A 337 1.99 0.77 18.85
N TRP A 338 2.11 -0.56 18.77
CA TRP A 338 0.97 -1.45 18.93
C TRP A 338 0.43 -1.38 20.37
N LYS A 339 -0.88 -1.31 20.50
CA LYS A 339 -1.62 -1.43 21.75
C LYS A 339 -2.65 -2.54 21.65
N ILE A 340 -3.16 -2.95 22.81
CA ILE A 340 -4.29 -3.86 22.94
C ILE A 340 -5.45 -3.08 23.53
N SER A 341 -6.66 -3.24 22.98
CA SER A 341 -7.85 -2.61 23.54
C SER A 341 -8.25 -3.37 24.80
N ASP A 342 -7.93 -2.79 25.94
CA ASP A 342 -8.28 -3.33 27.25
C ASP A 342 -8.79 -2.22 28.17
N ARG A 343 -9.26 -2.63 29.35
CA ARG A 343 -9.77 -1.70 30.35
C ARG A 343 -8.68 -0.74 30.85
N SER A 344 -7.44 -1.22 30.94
CA SER A 344 -6.31 -0.44 31.44
C SER A 344 -6.01 0.75 30.52
N SER A 345 -6.17 0.57 29.21
CA SER A 345 -5.93 1.57 28.18
C SER A 345 -6.83 2.79 28.32
N CYS A 346 -8.09 2.57 28.69
CA CYS A 346 -9.06 3.64 28.88
C CYS A 346 -8.95 4.24 30.30
N THR A 347 -8.65 3.45 31.34
CA THR A 347 -8.37 3.98 32.69
C THR A 347 -7.11 4.84 32.74
N ALA A 348 -6.06 4.49 31.99
CA ALA A 348 -4.81 5.25 31.91
C ALA A 348 -4.99 6.67 31.34
N LEU A 349 -6.08 6.90 30.60
CA LEU A 349 -6.46 8.23 30.11
C LEU A 349 -7.44 8.95 31.05
N GLY A 350 -7.67 8.42 32.27
CA GLY A 350 -8.53 9.02 33.28
C GLY A 350 -10.03 8.70 33.14
N PHE A 351 -10.38 7.65 32.39
CA PHE A 351 -11.77 7.27 32.14
C PHE A 351 -12.22 6.07 32.97
N THR A 352 -13.48 6.07 33.39
CA THR A 352 -14.13 4.91 34.01
C THR A 352 -14.76 4.06 32.91
N CYS A 353 -14.04 3.04 32.45
CA CYS A 353 -14.51 2.16 31.39
C CYS A 353 -15.56 1.21 31.98
N GLY A 354 -16.71 1.07 31.30
CA GLY A 354 -17.84 0.28 31.78
C GLY A 354 -17.45 -1.18 32.04
N ASP A 355 -17.97 -1.76 33.13
CA ASP A 355 -17.79 -3.17 33.50
C ASP A 355 -18.52 -4.09 32.52
N ARG A 356 -17.88 -4.51 31.42
CA ARG A 356 -18.18 -5.80 30.77
C ARG A 356 -16.93 -6.42 30.16
#